data_AF-A0A1V5C5B9-F1
#
_entry.id   AF-A0A1V5C5B9-F1
#
_cell.length_a   1.000
_cell.length_b   1.000
_cell.length_c   1.000
_cell.angle_alpha   90.00
_cell.angle_beta   90.00
_cell.angle_gamma   90.00
#
_symmetry.space_group_name_H-M   'P 1'
#
loop_
_entity.id
_entity.type
_entity.pdbx_description
1 polymer ?
#
loop_
_entity_poly.entity_id
_entity_poly.type
_entity_poly.pdbx_seq_one_letter_code
_entity_poly.pdbx_strand_id
1 'polypeptide(L)'
;MKSTTKDGIHQRIANAFVEYRSTVSLVEELIAKKTHVNEIILLVCARLDSLANAACQETTQKASFFKFLTRYSNHRSLLVSVSVPDLYDYFARLLWLLSGMIQKPGRLHLFDPIEDASAVSFIWKSELPVTEEHIAPLLRFVLRILRMHYRAAPGQPRRKNDLQQLPELSKQLVEAAASYKTQKYLKAMEAIGPILKDHTIGNLLYTDYRCAVIHDYGFQIDPALFFKETVPYYAIFSNHYIESNQFRLHFPAAFLLSLLKDCIDNYQKRLLHTLKLPSAIWFKICDALEEPEYLNNDTLNEGKDARLTI
;
A
#
# COMPACT_ATOMS: atom_id res chain seq x y z
N MET A 1 -40.30 12.47 -23.24
CA MET A 1 -39.03 11.74 -23.40
C MET A 1 -37.99 12.69 -23.96
N LYS A 2 -37.17 13.30 -23.10
CA LYS A 2 -36.01 14.07 -23.56
C LYS A 2 -34.90 13.08 -23.87
N SER A 3 -34.49 13.03 -25.12
CA SER A 3 -33.26 12.39 -25.56
C SER A 3 -32.10 13.03 -24.79
N THR A 4 -31.61 12.38 -23.74
CA THR A 4 -30.32 12.69 -23.12
C THR A 4 -29.25 12.28 -24.12
N THR A 5 -28.87 13.22 -24.97
CA THR A 5 -27.80 13.07 -25.95
C THR A 5 -26.52 12.62 -25.22
N LYS A 6 -25.79 11.65 -25.80
CA LYS A 6 -24.52 11.12 -25.28
C LYS A 6 -23.52 12.23 -24.89
N ASP A 7 -23.56 13.37 -25.57
CA ASP A 7 -22.74 14.54 -25.25
C ASP A 7 -22.99 15.10 -23.83
N GLY A 8 -24.22 14.95 -23.31
CA GLY A 8 -24.59 15.37 -21.97
C GLY A 8 -23.98 14.51 -20.87
N ILE A 9 -23.88 13.19 -21.03
CA ILE A 9 -23.25 12.33 -20.01
C ILE A 9 -21.73 12.49 -20.00
N HIS A 10 -21.11 12.67 -21.17
CA HIS A 10 -19.67 12.96 -21.26
C HIS A 10 -19.31 14.25 -20.51
N GLN A 11 -20.08 15.32 -20.70
CA GLN A 11 -19.85 16.58 -20.00
C GLN A 11 -20.08 16.44 -18.49
N ARG A 12 -21.11 15.70 -18.06
CA ARG A 12 -21.37 15.45 -16.64
C ARG A 12 -20.23 14.67 -15.98
N ILE A 13 -19.69 13.66 -16.64
CA ILE A 13 -18.50 12.94 -16.19
C ILE A 13 -17.31 13.90 -16.10
N ALA A 14 -17.06 14.73 -17.13
CA ALA A 14 -15.97 15.70 -17.10
C ALA A 14 -16.10 16.69 -15.94
N ASN A 15 -17.30 17.22 -15.71
CA ASN A 15 -17.61 18.13 -14.61
C ASN A 15 -17.39 17.48 -13.23
N ALA A 16 -17.75 16.21 -13.07
CA ALA A 16 -17.52 15.46 -11.83
C ALA A 16 -16.04 15.37 -11.46
N PHE A 17 -15.14 15.45 -12.46
CA PHE A 17 -13.71 15.36 -12.28
C PHE A 17 -13.01 16.71 -12.04
N VAL A 18 -13.73 17.83 -12.14
CA VAL A 18 -13.17 19.19 -11.92
C VAL A 18 -12.60 19.35 -10.51
N GLU A 19 -13.27 18.81 -9.49
CA GLU A 19 -12.81 18.87 -8.09
C GLU A 19 -11.46 18.12 -7.87
N TYR A 20 -11.27 17.00 -8.57
CA TYR A 20 -10.00 16.28 -8.52
C TYR A 20 -8.89 17.06 -9.22
N ARG A 21 -9.22 17.72 -10.34
CA ARG A 21 -8.26 18.58 -11.09
C ARG A 21 -7.88 19.84 -10.33
N SER A 22 -8.81 20.47 -9.60
CA SER A 22 -8.47 21.61 -8.74
C SER A 22 -7.54 21.20 -7.60
N THR A 23 -7.73 19.99 -7.04
CA THR A 23 -6.79 19.43 -6.05
C THR A 23 -5.40 19.21 -6.64
N VAL A 24 -5.30 18.72 -7.88
CA VAL A 24 -4.02 18.58 -8.60
C VAL A 24 -3.31 19.93 -8.72
N SER A 25 -4.02 20.99 -9.13
CA SER A 25 -3.43 22.33 -9.26
C SER A 25 -2.94 22.89 -7.92
N LEU A 26 -3.69 22.67 -6.83
CA LEU A 26 -3.25 23.05 -5.49
C LEU A 26 -1.97 22.29 -5.08
N VAL A 27 -1.92 20.98 -5.30
CA VAL A 27 -0.73 20.18 -4.99
C VAL A 27 0.47 20.63 -5.82
N GLU A 28 0.29 20.96 -7.10
CA GLU A 28 1.34 21.52 -7.96
C GLU A 28 1.90 22.82 -7.38
N GLU A 29 1.04 23.72 -6.90
CA GLU A 29 1.45 24.97 -6.26
C GLU A 29 2.27 24.72 -4.98
N LEU A 30 1.81 23.82 -4.12
CA LEU A 30 2.52 23.47 -2.88
C LEU A 30 3.90 22.84 -3.15
N ILE A 31 3.99 21.99 -4.17
CA ILE A 31 5.25 21.39 -4.63
C ILE A 31 6.19 22.46 -5.19
N ALA A 32 5.69 23.37 -6.02
CA ALA A 32 6.49 24.46 -6.58
C ALA A 32 7.08 25.37 -5.50
N LYS A 33 6.31 25.63 -4.43
CA LYS A 33 6.76 26.38 -3.26
C LYS A 33 7.69 25.58 -2.34
N LYS A 34 7.77 24.25 -2.49
CA LYS A 34 8.54 23.33 -1.63
C LYS A 34 8.16 23.45 -0.15
N THR A 35 6.85 23.54 0.10
CA THR A 35 6.27 23.73 1.43
C THR A 35 5.18 22.71 1.72
N HIS A 36 4.76 22.58 2.98
CA HIS A 36 3.54 21.84 3.36
C HIS A 36 3.55 20.36 2.96
N VAL A 37 4.59 19.63 3.40
CA VAL A 37 4.79 18.20 3.11
C VAL A 37 3.57 17.36 3.49
N ASN A 38 3.05 17.55 4.71
CA ASN A 38 1.94 16.76 5.24
C ASN A 38 0.64 17.05 4.49
N GLU A 39 0.39 18.31 4.13
CA GLU A 39 -0.79 18.72 3.39
C GLU A 39 -0.79 18.16 1.96
N ILE A 40 0.39 18.11 1.30
CA ILE A 40 0.53 17.44 0.00
C ILE A 40 0.13 15.97 0.11
N ILE A 41 0.66 15.25 1.11
CA ILE A 41 0.37 13.84 1.33
C ILE A 41 -1.11 13.63 1.61
N LEU A 42 -1.68 14.42 2.52
CA LEU A 42 -3.09 14.33 2.90
C LEU A 42 -4.01 14.59 1.71
N LEU A 43 -3.77 15.64 0.93
CA LEU A 43 -4.58 15.96 -0.25
C LEU A 43 -4.51 14.84 -1.30
N VAL A 44 -3.31 14.33 -1.59
CA VAL A 44 -3.13 13.25 -2.57
C VAL A 44 -3.81 11.97 -2.09
N CYS A 45 -3.50 11.51 -0.87
CA CYS A 45 -4.03 10.27 -0.32
C CYS A 45 -5.55 10.32 -0.16
N ALA A 46 -6.12 11.44 0.29
CA ALA A 46 -7.57 11.59 0.42
C ALA A 46 -8.28 11.50 -0.94
N ARG A 47 -7.72 12.09 -2.00
CA ARG A 47 -8.31 11.99 -3.35
C ARG A 47 -8.18 10.60 -3.94
N LEU A 48 -7.04 9.95 -3.75
CA LEU A 48 -6.85 8.56 -4.18
C LEU A 48 -7.81 7.62 -3.45
N ASP A 49 -8.02 7.80 -2.15
CA ASP A 49 -8.96 7.00 -1.34
C ASP A 49 -10.42 7.22 -1.78
N SER A 50 -10.82 8.49 -1.99
CA SER A 50 -12.14 8.84 -2.52
C SER A 50 -12.41 8.16 -3.87
N LEU A 51 -11.44 8.21 -4.80
CA LEU A 51 -11.56 7.55 -6.10
C LEU A 51 -11.58 6.03 -5.98
N ALA A 52 -10.75 5.46 -5.11
CA ALA A 52 -10.71 4.03 -4.87
C ALA A 52 -12.03 3.50 -4.32
N ASN A 53 -12.63 4.18 -3.34
CA ASN A 53 -13.93 3.82 -2.78
C ASN A 53 -15.07 3.94 -3.79
N ALA A 54 -15.01 4.92 -4.69
CA ALA A 54 -15.97 5.04 -5.77
C ALA A 54 -15.80 3.94 -6.84
N ALA A 55 -14.56 3.53 -7.13
CA ALA A 55 -14.24 2.68 -8.28
C ALA A 55 -14.14 1.18 -7.96
N CYS A 56 -13.77 0.82 -6.73
CA CYS A 56 -13.43 -0.53 -6.30
C CYS A 56 -14.19 -0.89 -5.01
N GLN A 57 -14.81 -2.06 -5.01
CA GLN A 57 -15.57 -2.60 -3.88
C GLN A 57 -14.89 -3.88 -3.41
N GLU A 58 -13.81 -3.72 -2.65
CA GLU A 58 -13.15 -4.82 -1.95
C GLU A 58 -13.63 -4.91 -0.50
N THR A 59 -13.35 -6.03 0.15
CA THR A 59 -13.74 -6.26 1.56
C THR A 59 -13.12 -5.28 2.55
N THR A 60 -12.02 -4.60 2.18
CA THR A 60 -11.32 -3.62 3.02
C THR A 60 -10.93 -2.39 2.20
N GLN A 61 -10.87 -1.22 2.85
CA GLN A 61 -10.42 0.03 2.21
C GLN A 61 -9.00 -0.10 1.65
N LYS A 62 -8.07 -0.74 2.38
CA LYS A 62 -6.72 -1.06 1.91
C LYS A 62 -6.73 -1.84 0.59
N ALA A 63 -7.59 -2.86 0.48
CA ALA A 63 -7.71 -3.64 -0.74
C ALA A 63 -8.29 -2.83 -1.90
N SER A 64 -9.32 -2.00 -1.66
CA SER A 64 -9.88 -1.10 -2.68
C SER A 64 -8.84 -0.10 -3.17
N PHE A 65 -8.10 0.52 -2.25
CA PHE A 65 -7.01 1.45 -2.55
C PHE A 65 -5.94 0.81 -3.42
N PHE A 66 -5.41 -0.35 -3.00
CA PHE A 66 -4.39 -1.08 -3.75
C PHE A 66 -4.88 -1.50 -5.14
N LYS A 67 -6.10 -2.05 -5.24
CA LYS A 67 -6.71 -2.44 -6.51
C LYS A 67 -6.92 -1.26 -7.45
N PHE A 68 -7.34 -0.12 -6.92
CA PHE A 68 -7.52 1.10 -7.69
C PHE A 68 -6.18 1.60 -8.26
N LEU A 69 -5.17 1.75 -7.40
CA LEU A 69 -3.85 2.20 -7.83
C LEU A 69 -3.22 1.26 -8.85
N THR A 70 -3.25 -0.05 -8.62
CA THR A 70 -2.69 -1.03 -9.57
C THR A 70 -3.42 -1.07 -10.91
N ARG A 71 -4.69 -0.64 -10.95
CA ARG A 71 -5.50 -0.61 -12.18
C ARG A 71 -5.38 0.69 -12.96
N TYR A 72 -5.26 1.83 -12.28
CA TYR A 72 -5.34 3.15 -12.90
C TYR A 72 -4.07 3.97 -12.82
N SER A 73 -3.08 3.58 -12.02
CA SER A 73 -1.76 4.20 -12.13
C SER A 73 -0.98 3.62 -13.31
N ASN A 74 -0.03 4.38 -13.83
CA ASN A 74 0.99 3.86 -14.74
C ASN A 74 2.12 3.11 -14.00
N HIS A 75 1.97 2.91 -12.68
CA HIS A 75 2.99 2.40 -11.77
C HIS A 75 2.71 0.97 -11.26
N ARG A 76 1.86 0.20 -11.96
CA ARG A 76 1.44 -1.15 -11.53
C ARG A 76 2.61 -2.05 -11.11
N SER A 77 3.64 -2.15 -11.95
CA SER A 77 4.81 -3.02 -11.70
C SER A 77 5.53 -2.64 -10.40
N LEU A 78 5.63 -1.33 -10.13
CA LEU A 78 6.24 -0.80 -8.92
C LEU A 78 5.37 -1.09 -7.69
N LEU A 79 4.06 -0.81 -7.78
CA LEU A 79 3.11 -0.96 -6.67
C LEU A 79 3.00 -2.41 -6.15
N VAL A 80 3.15 -3.41 -7.03
CA VAL A 80 3.11 -4.83 -6.68
C VAL A 80 4.48 -5.39 -6.26
N SER A 81 5.54 -4.57 -6.34
CA SER A 81 6.87 -4.97 -5.86
C SER A 81 6.94 -4.88 -4.34
N VAL A 82 7.67 -5.80 -3.72
CA VAL A 82 7.97 -5.85 -2.30
C VAL A 82 9.17 -4.96 -2.01
N SER A 83 9.06 -4.10 -1.00
CA SER A 83 10.22 -3.43 -0.43
C SER A 83 10.99 -4.42 0.45
N VAL A 84 12.17 -4.85 -0.02
CA VAL A 84 13.01 -5.78 0.74
C VAL A 84 13.58 -5.16 2.03
N PRO A 85 14.00 -3.88 2.05
CA PRO A 85 14.43 -3.21 3.27
C PRO A 85 13.33 -3.12 4.34
N ASP A 86 12.11 -2.70 3.99
CA ASP A 86 11.02 -2.63 4.97
C ASP A 86 10.64 -4.04 5.46
N LEU A 87 10.66 -5.05 4.58
CA LEU A 87 10.48 -6.45 4.97
C LEU A 87 11.57 -6.94 5.93
N TYR A 88 12.82 -6.56 5.69
CA TYR A 88 13.94 -6.89 6.57
C TYR A 88 13.74 -6.27 7.96
N ASP A 89 13.41 -4.98 8.01
CA ASP A 89 13.17 -4.24 9.25
C ASP A 89 11.99 -4.84 10.04
N TYR A 90 10.94 -5.30 9.35
CA TYR A 90 9.83 -6.04 9.96
C TYR A 90 10.28 -7.33 10.63
N PHE A 91 11.01 -8.19 9.93
CA PHE A 91 11.52 -9.44 10.54
C PHE A 91 12.55 -9.18 11.65
N ALA A 92 13.34 -8.11 11.54
CA ALA A 92 14.27 -7.71 12.57
C ALA A 92 13.53 -7.24 13.83
N ARG A 93 12.46 -6.45 13.68
CA ARG A 93 11.55 -6.05 14.76
C ARG A 93 10.93 -7.27 15.44
N LEU A 94 10.37 -8.20 14.67
CA LEU A 94 9.79 -9.43 15.21
C LEU A 94 10.80 -10.25 16.01
N LEU A 95 12.04 -10.35 15.52
CA LEU A 95 13.12 -11.07 16.22
C LEU A 95 13.49 -10.36 17.53
N TRP A 96 13.53 -9.03 17.54
CA TRP A 96 13.84 -8.24 18.73
C TRP A 96 12.74 -8.35 19.80
N LEU A 97 11.47 -8.32 19.39
CA LEU A 97 10.31 -8.42 20.30
C LEU A 97 10.00 -9.86 20.72
N LEU A 98 10.65 -10.87 20.14
CA LEU A 98 10.23 -12.27 20.24
C LEU A 98 10.09 -12.78 21.68
N SER A 99 11.01 -12.39 22.56
CA SER A 99 10.98 -12.78 23.98
C SER A 99 9.75 -12.23 24.71
N GLY A 100 9.29 -11.04 24.32
CA GLY A 100 8.05 -10.45 24.80
C GLY A 100 6.80 -11.00 24.13
N MET A 101 6.92 -11.44 22.87
CA MET A 101 5.83 -12.08 22.11
C MET A 101 5.56 -13.51 22.61
N ILE A 102 6.58 -14.27 23.01
CA ILE A 102 6.44 -15.64 23.51
C ILE A 102 6.71 -15.68 25.02
N GLN A 103 5.75 -15.19 25.80
CA GLN A 103 5.87 -15.22 27.28
C GLN A 103 5.80 -16.64 27.85
N LYS A 104 5.08 -17.54 27.17
CA LYS A 104 4.98 -18.97 27.52
C LYS A 104 4.93 -19.81 26.25
N PRO A 105 5.49 -21.04 26.25
CA PRO A 105 5.40 -21.94 25.11
C PRO A 105 3.95 -22.08 24.59
N GLY A 106 3.76 -21.95 23.28
CA GLY A 106 2.44 -22.07 22.66
C GLY A 106 1.55 -20.81 22.74
N ARG A 107 1.98 -19.73 23.39
CA ARG A 107 1.20 -18.49 23.53
C ARG A 107 1.92 -17.31 22.90
N LEU A 108 1.29 -16.70 21.90
CA LEU A 108 1.73 -15.43 21.33
C LEU A 108 0.98 -14.26 21.96
N HIS A 109 1.75 -13.26 22.38
CA HIS A 109 1.31 -11.90 22.66
C HIS A 109 1.64 -11.03 21.44
N LEU A 110 0.69 -10.20 21.04
CA LEU A 110 0.86 -9.25 19.94
C LEU A 110 1.02 -7.85 20.53
N PHE A 111 2.10 -7.17 20.15
CA PHE A 111 2.35 -5.79 20.59
C PHE A 111 1.54 -4.82 19.74
N ASP A 112 1.38 -5.13 18.44
CA ASP A 112 0.47 -4.45 17.53
C ASP A 112 -0.41 -5.49 16.84
N PRO A 113 -1.69 -5.64 17.24
CA PRO A 113 -2.59 -6.62 16.63
C PRO A 113 -2.80 -6.45 15.13
N ILE A 114 -2.61 -5.24 14.58
CA ILE A 114 -2.80 -4.94 13.16
C ILE A 114 -1.53 -5.32 12.39
N GLU A 115 -0.36 -4.87 12.83
CA GLU A 115 0.92 -5.17 12.16
C GLU A 115 1.38 -6.64 12.35
N ASP A 116 1.10 -7.22 13.51
CA ASP A 116 1.59 -8.56 13.89
C ASP A 116 0.65 -9.69 13.43
N ALA A 117 -0.55 -9.39 12.92
CA ALA A 117 -1.54 -10.40 12.51
C ALA A 117 -0.98 -11.39 11.46
N SER A 118 -0.26 -10.88 10.45
CA SER A 118 0.35 -11.71 9.41
C SER A 118 1.47 -12.60 9.96
N ALA A 119 2.17 -12.18 11.01
CA ALA A 119 3.19 -12.98 11.69
C ALA A 119 2.60 -14.19 12.41
N VAL A 120 1.41 -14.05 13.02
CA VAL A 120 0.72 -15.17 13.69
C VAL A 120 0.49 -16.32 12.72
N SER A 121 -0.12 -16.03 11.56
CA SER A 121 -0.38 -17.07 10.56
C SER A 121 0.92 -17.69 10.04
N PHE A 122 1.98 -16.91 9.89
CA PHE A 122 3.28 -17.39 9.44
C PHE A 122 3.92 -18.35 10.45
N ILE A 123 3.92 -17.98 11.75
CA ILE A 123 4.45 -18.83 12.82
C ILE A 123 3.61 -20.10 12.96
N TRP A 124 2.27 -20.01 12.89
CA TRP A 124 1.40 -21.17 13.11
C TRP A 124 1.55 -22.19 11.98
N LYS A 125 1.62 -21.72 10.74
CA LYS A 125 1.82 -22.58 9.56
C LYS A 125 3.24 -23.13 9.45
N SER A 126 4.19 -22.62 10.22
CA SER A 126 5.56 -23.18 10.25
C SER A 126 5.62 -24.60 10.82
N GLU A 127 4.62 -25.01 11.60
CA GLU A 127 4.58 -26.26 12.37
C GLU A 127 5.75 -26.43 13.35
N LEU A 128 6.52 -25.36 13.60
CA LEU A 128 7.53 -25.35 14.63
C LEU A 128 6.90 -25.18 16.01
N PRO A 129 7.48 -25.74 17.07
CA PRO A 129 7.11 -25.39 18.43
C PRO A 129 7.18 -23.87 18.64
N VAL A 130 6.11 -23.28 19.15
CA VAL A 130 6.04 -21.84 19.42
C VAL A 130 6.83 -21.53 20.68
N THR A 131 8.14 -21.45 20.52
CA THR A 131 9.15 -21.14 21.54
C THR A 131 10.22 -20.26 20.92
N GLU A 132 10.89 -19.45 21.74
CA GLU A 132 11.96 -18.57 21.25
C GLU A 132 13.07 -19.37 20.55
N GLU A 133 13.45 -20.53 21.09
CA GLU A 133 14.47 -21.42 20.54
C GLU A 133 14.18 -21.88 19.11
N HIS A 134 12.90 -22.03 18.74
CA HIS A 134 12.51 -22.53 17.43
C HIS A 134 12.16 -21.40 16.46
N ILE A 135 11.52 -20.33 16.95
CA ILE A 135 11.08 -19.21 16.13
C ILE A 135 12.24 -18.24 15.84
N ALA A 136 13.17 -17.99 16.77
CA ALA A 136 14.30 -17.10 16.52
C ALA A 136 15.17 -17.59 15.34
N PRO A 137 15.53 -18.89 15.23
CA PRO A 137 16.23 -19.40 14.06
C PRO A 137 15.45 -19.28 12.75
N LEU A 138 14.12 -19.41 12.76
CA LEU A 138 13.27 -19.19 11.58
C LEU A 138 13.36 -17.73 11.11
N LEU A 139 13.22 -16.76 12.01
CA LEU A 139 13.32 -15.34 11.67
C LEU A 139 14.73 -14.98 11.19
N ARG A 140 15.77 -15.49 11.86
CA ARG A 140 17.18 -15.33 11.43
C ARG A 140 17.45 -15.97 10.07
N PHE A 141 16.79 -17.08 9.75
CA PHE A 141 16.89 -17.72 8.44
C PHE A 141 16.39 -16.79 7.33
N VAL A 142 15.22 -16.17 7.52
CA VAL A 142 14.66 -15.19 6.57
C VAL A 142 15.59 -13.98 6.43
N LEU A 143 15.98 -13.36 7.55
CA LEU A 143 16.88 -12.20 7.56
C LEU A 143 18.20 -12.48 6.84
N ARG A 144 18.76 -13.68 7.00
CA ARG A 144 19.97 -14.10 6.31
C ARG A 144 19.78 -14.16 4.79
N ILE A 145 18.68 -14.72 4.31
CA ILE A 145 18.37 -14.78 2.86
C ILE A 145 18.25 -13.35 2.30
N LEU A 146 17.44 -12.51 2.93
CA LEU A 146 17.25 -11.13 2.51
C LEU A 146 18.59 -10.37 2.48
N ARG A 147 19.42 -10.51 3.52
CA ARG A 147 20.75 -9.88 3.59
C ARG A 147 21.70 -10.38 2.50
N MET A 148 21.75 -11.69 2.24
CA MET A 148 22.64 -12.26 1.22
C MET A 148 22.26 -11.80 -0.20
N HIS A 149 20.97 -11.82 -0.53
CA HIS A 149 20.52 -11.51 -1.88
C HIS A 149 20.46 -10.01 -2.14
N TYR A 150 20.06 -9.20 -1.15
CA TYR A 150 19.71 -7.79 -1.36
C TYR A 150 20.61 -6.80 -0.65
N ARG A 151 21.50 -7.24 0.26
CA ARG A 151 22.30 -6.36 1.12
C ARG A 151 21.46 -5.36 1.94
N ALA A 152 20.26 -5.79 2.33
CA ALA A 152 19.25 -4.98 3.04
C ALA A 152 19.61 -4.62 4.51
N ALA A 153 20.89 -4.57 4.87
CA ALA A 153 21.29 -4.25 6.24
C ALA A 153 21.18 -2.73 6.51
N PRO A 154 20.74 -2.31 7.72
CA PRO A 154 20.72 -0.91 8.11
C PRO A 154 22.10 -0.24 7.94
N GLY A 155 22.12 0.95 7.33
CA GLY A 155 23.34 1.77 7.18
C GLY A 155 24.18 1.48 5.94
N GLN A 156 23.87 0.44 5.15
CA GLN A 156 24.67 0.11 3.98
C GLN A 156 24.26 0.91 2.73
N PRO A 157 25.22 1.43 1.94
CA PRO A 157 24.92 2.02 0.63
C PRO A 157 24.24 0.99 -0.26
N ARG A 158 23.00 1.28 -0.63
CA ARG A 158 22.14 0.41 -1.43
C ARG A 158 22.65 0.37 -2.86
N ARG A 159 23.18 -0.79 -3.28
CA ARG A 159 23.75 -1.02 -4.63
C ARG A 159 22.99 -2.09 -5.44
N LYS A 160 21.96 -2.74 -4.87
CA LYS A 160 21.18 -3.81 -5.51
C LYS A 160 19.71 -3.37 -5.67
N ASN A 161 18.93 -4.15 -6.44
CA ASN A 161 17.49 -3.94 -6.57
C ASN A 161 16.82 -4.16 -5.22
N ASP A 162 16.52 -3.09 -4.50
CA ASP A 162 15.83 -3.10 -3.20
C ASP A 162 14.34 -3.43 -3.31
N LEU A 163 13.86 -3.61 -4.55
CA LEU A 163 12.49 -3.94 -4.90
C LEU A 163 12.45 -5.25 -5.67
N GLN A 164 11.57 -6.16 -5.27
CA GLN A 164 11.40 -7.44 -5.96
C GLN A 164 9.93 -7.70 -6.26
N GLN A 165 9.63 -8.23 -7.45
CA GLN A 165 8.29 -8.72 -7.76
C GLN A 165 7.89 -9.81 -6.77
N LEU A 166 6.69 -9.71 -6.19
CA LEU A 166 6.22 -10.62 -5.14
C LEU A 166 6.37 -12.11 -5.51
N PRO A 167 5.98 -12.58 -6.71
CA PRO A 167 6.13 -14.00 -7.07
C PRO A 167 7.58 -14.47 -7.06
N GLU A 168 8.50 -13.61 -7.49
CA GLU A 168 9.92 -13.94 -7.59
C GLU A 168 10.56 -14.00 -6.20
N LEU A 169 10.25 -13.05 -5.32
CA LEU A 169 10.73 -13.09 -3.93
C LEU A 169 10.19 -14.32 -3.17
N SER A 170 8.90 -14.62 -3.35
CA SER A 170 8.27 -15.81 -2.76
C SER A 170 8.96 -17.09 -3.21
N LYS A 171 9.18 -17.24 -4.52
CA LYS A 171 9.89 -18.38 -5.10
C LYS A 171 11.30 -18.53 -4.52
N GLN A 172 12.07 -17.45 -4.46
CA GLN A 172 13.43 -17.47 -3.93
C GLN A 172 13.48 -17.93 -2.45
N LEU A 173 12.55 -17.45 -1.62
CA LEU A 173 12.46 -17.85 -0.22
C LEU A 173 12.11 -19.34 -0.06
N VAL A 174 11.16 -19.83 -0.85
CA VAL A 174 10.77 -21.25 -0.87
C VAL A 174 11.93 -22.13 -1.35
N GLU A 175 12.62 -21.77 -2.42
CA GLU A 175 13.78 -22.50 -2.94
C GLU A 175 14.93 -22.56 -1.91
N ALA A 176 15.18 -21.46 -1.21
CA ALA A 176 16.18 -21.41 -0.15
C ALA A 176 15.82 -22.32 1.04
N ALA A 177 14.53 -22.41 1.41
CA ALA A 177 14.07 -23.32 2.46
C ALA A 177 14.08 -24.79 2.03
N ALA A 178 13.73 -25.08 0.77
CA ALA A 178 13.78 -26.43 0.20
C ALA A 178 15.23 -26.96 0.13
N SER A 179 16.19 -26.08 -0.13
CA SER A 179 17.62 -26.38 -0.17
C SER A 179 18.27 -26.46 1.21
N TYR A 180 17.56 -26.07 2.28
CA TYR A 180 18.09 -26.11 3.63
C TYR A 180 18.10 -27.55 4.15
N LYS A 181 19.23 -27.99 4.74
CA LYS A 181 19.51 -29.41 5.08
C LYS A 181 18.35 -30.14 5.78
N THR A 182 17.65 -29.48 6.70
CA THR A 182 16.57 -30.10 7.47
C THR A 182 15.17 -29.82 6.90
N GLN A 183 15.05 -28.94 5.89
CA GLN A 183 13.78 -28.47 5.29
C GLN A 183 12.72 -27.93 6.26
N LYS A 184 13.05 -27.83 7.55
CA LYS A 184 12.15 -27.44 8.65
C LYS A 184 11.52 -26.05 8.53
N TYR A 185 11.94 -25.23 7.58
CA TYR A 185 11.39 -23.89 7.34
C TYR A 185 10.51 -23.82 6.08
N LEU A 186 10.35 -24.91 5.34
CA LEU A 186 9.64 -24.92 4.06
C LEU A 186 8.18 -24.47 4.21
N LYS A 187 7.43 -25.07 5.13
CA LYS A 187 6.02 -24.70 5.39
C LYS A 187 5.84 -23.24 5.79
N ALA A 188 6.80 -22.69 6.55
CA ALA A 188 6.81 -21.27 6.89
C ALA A 188 6.97 -20.39 5.63
N MET A 189 7.90 -20.74 4.74
CA MET A 189 8.13 -19.98 3.51
C MET A 189 6.96 -20.11 2.53
N GLU A 190 6.31 -21.26 2.43
CA GLU A 190 5.07 -21.44 1.66
C GLU A 190 3.93 -20.55 2.20
N ALA A 191 3.94 -20.28 3.51
CA ALA A 191 2.96 -19.45 4.20
C ALA A 191 3.30 -17.95 4.24
N ILE A 192 4.44 -17.49 3.71
CA ILE A 192 4.92 -16.11 3.88
C ILE A 192 4.16 -15.07 3.04
N GLY A 193 3.35 -15.52 2.08
CA GLY A 193 2.65 -14.67 1.11
C GLY A 193 1.93 -13.44 1.68
N PRO A 194 1.15 -13.54 2.78
CA PRO A 194 0.52 -12.38 3.41
C PRO A 194 1.52 -11.32 3.88
N ILE A 195 2.62 -11.73 4.52
CA ILE A 195 3.67 -10.81 4.96
C ILE A 195 4.30 -10.11 3.76
N LEU A 196 4.62 -10.85 2.69
CA LEU A 196 5.18 -10.24 1.46
C LEU A 196 4.20 -9.24 0.84
N LYS A 197 2.91 -9.57 0.83
CA LYS A 197 1.85 -8.69 0.33
C LYS A 197 1.80 -7.41 1.13
N ASP A 198 1.83 -7.48 2.45
CA ASP A 198 1.79 -6.30 3.32
C ASP A 198 2.97 -5.33 3.08
N HIS A 199 4.12 -5.86 2.66
CA HIS A 199 5.32 -5.08 2.35
C HIS A 199 5.46 -4.73 0.86
N THR A 200 4.38 -4.86 0.09
CA THR A 200 4.34 -4.30 -1.27
C THR A 200 4.25 -2.78 -1.22
N ILE A 201 4.86 -2.10 -2.20
CA ILE A 201 4.90 -0.63 -2.24
C ILE A 201 3.51 0.00 -2.12
N GLY A 202 2.50 -0.54 -2.81
CA GLY A 202 1.14 0.00 -2.70
C GLY A 202 0.52 -0.14 -1.29
N ASN A 203 0.86 -1.21 -0.57
CA ASN A 203 0.39 -1.40 0.81
C ASN A 203 1.18 -0.56 1.81
N LEU A 204 2.49 -0.36 1.59
CA LEU A 204 3.29 0.59 2.39
C LEU A 204 2.80 2.02 2.18
N LEU A 205 2.47 2.43 0.95
CA LEU A 205 1.86 3.73 0.69
C LEU A 205 0.54 3.90 1.46
N TYR A 206 -0.29 2.86 1.51
CA TYR A 206 -1.54 2.93 2.28
C TYR A 206 -1.28 3.02 3.79
N THR A 207 -0.39 2.18 4.32
CA THR A 207 -0.18 2.06 5.76
C THR A 207 0.59 3.27 6.30
N ASP A 208 1.69 3.63 5.66
CA ASP A 208 2.63 4.64 6.18
C ASP A 208 2.27 6.07 5.78
N TYR A 209 1.59 6.26 4.64
CA TYR A 209 1.21 7.61 4.17
C TYR A 209 -0.29 7.85 4.32
N ARG A 210 -1.15 6.96 3.83
CA ARG A 210 -2.60 7.18 3.98
C ARG A 210 -3.03 7.03 5.45
N CYS A 211 -2.64 5.99 6.17
CA CYS A 211 -3.08 5.82 7.57
C CYS A 211 -2.24 6.63 8.55
N ALA A 212 -0.92 6.44 8.58
CA ALA A 212 -0.08 7.04 9.63
C ALA A 212 0.03 8.58 9.53
N VAL A 213 0.10 9.18 8.33
CA VAL A 213 0.15 10.65 8.21
C VAL A 213 -1.21 11.29 8.54
N ILE A 214 -2.33 10.60 8.28
CA ILE A 214 -3.67 11.12 8.58
C ILE A 214 -4.03 10.95 10.07
N HIS A 215 -3.60 9.85 10.70
CA HIS A 215 -4.03 9.49 12.05
C HIS A 215 -2.97 9.69 13.14
N ASP A 216 -1.70 9.45 12.84
CA ASP A 216 -0.67 9.30 13.88
C ASP A 216 0.36 10.43 13.92
N TYR A 217 0.38 11.36 12.93
CA TYR A 217 1.27 12.53 12.84
C TYR A 217 2.79 12.28 13.09
N GLY A 218 3.22 11.01 13.16
CA GLY A 218 4.55 10.61 13.62
C GLY A 218 5.55 10.26 12.51
N PHE A 219 5.14 10.37 11.25
CA PHE A 219 5.98 10.00 10.11
C PHE A 219 6.93 11.16 9.74
N GLN A 220 8.19 11.06 10.15
CA GLN A 220 9.21 12.07 9.81
C GLN A 220 9.66 11.93 8.35
N ILE A 221 9.45 12.99 7.56
CA ILE A 221 9.90 13.08 6.17
C ILE A 221 10.96 14.16 6.08
N ASP A 222 12.09 13.83 5.46
CA ASP A 222 13.10 14.83 5.07
C ASP A 222 12.55 15.69 3.91
N PRO A 223 12.25 16.99 4.14
CA PRO A 223 11.70 17.84 3.09
C PRO A 223 12.64 18.00 1.89
N ALA A 224 13.95 17.99 2.12
CA ALA A 224 14.93 18.17 1.04
C ALA A 224 14.87 17.00 0.05
N LEU A 225 14.76 15.76 0.54
CA LEU A 225 14.59 14.59 -0.32
C LEU A 225 13.17 14.50 -0.90
N PHE A 226 12.14 14.83 -0.12
CA PHE A 226 10.75 14.76 -0.55
C PHE A 226 10.44 15.62 -1.79
N PHE A 227 11.02 16.82 -1.87
CA PHE A 227 10.84 17.72 -3.03
C PHE A 227 11.88 17.53 -4.13
N LYS A 228 13.00 16.84 -3.87
CA LYS A 228 14.08 16.64 -4.85
C LYS A 228 13.91 15.35 -5.64
N GLU A 229 13.56 14.26 -4.97
CA GLU A 229 13.46 12.95 -5.58
C GLU A 229 12.19 12.85 -6.46
N THR A 230 12.23 12.00 -7.48
CA THR A 230 11.11 11.83 -8.43
C THR A 230 10.52 10.42 -8.39
N VAL A 231 11.21 9.49 -7.75
CA VAL A 231 10.82 8.09 -7.57
C VAL A 231 10.90 7.71 -6.09
N PRO A 232 10.15 6.68 -5.63
CA PRO A 232 10.27 6.23 -4.26
C PRO A 232 11.74 5.99 -3.88
N TYR A 233 12.12 6.54 -2.74
CA TYR A 233 13.49 6.56 -2.25
C TYR A 233 13.52 6.03 -0.84
N TYR A 234 14.70 5.72 -0.35
CA TYR A 234 14.84 5.27 1.03
C TYR A 234 15.58 6.31 1.85
N ALA A 235 15.06 6.57 3.04
CA ALA A 235 15.64 7.49 3.98
C ALA A 235 15.83 6.80 5.34
N ILE A 236 16.71 7.39 6.15
CA ILE A 236 16.85 6.98 7.54
C ILE A 236 15.61 7.47 8.29
N PHE A 237 14.92 6.54 8.89
CA PHE A 237 13.83 6.76 9.82
C PHE A 237 14.36 6.59 11.25
N SER A 238 14.23 7.63 12.05
CA SER A 238 14.48 7.60 13.49
C SER A 238 13.16 7.71 14.24
N ASN A 239 12.88 6.77 15.12
CA ASN A 239 11.80 6.87 16.10
C ASN A 239 12.40 6.82 17.50
N HIS A 240 11.85 7.59 18.44
CA HIS A 240 12.30 7.63 19.84
C HIS A 240 12.33 6.26 20.54
N TYR A 241 11.64 5.26 19.98
CA TYR A 241 11.59 3.90 20.50
C TYR A 241 12.65 2.95 19.92
N ILE A 242 13.39 3.34 18.88
CA ILE A 242 14.35 2.47 18.19
C ILE A 242 15.66 3.23 18.00
N GLU A 243 16.69 2.87 18.78
CA GLU A 243 18.02 3.52 18.74
C GLU A 243 18.80 3.32 17.43
N SER A 244 18.36 2.39 16.57
CA SER A 244 19.01 2.11 15.29
C SER A 244 18.35 2.85 14.13
N ASN A 245 19.16 3.49 13.28
CA ASN A 245 18.75 4.04 11.99
C ASN A 245 18.04 2.97 11.15
N GLN A 246 16.71 3.00 11.09
CA GLN A 246 15.91 2.15 10.22
C GLN A 246 15.79 2.80 8.85
N PHE A 247 15.48 2.01 7.83
CA PHE A 247 15.71 2.42 6.46
C PHE A 247 14.44 2.20 5.66
N ARG A 248 13.50 3.13 5.80
CA ARG A 248 12.15 2.98 5.26
C ARG A 248 12.01 3.52 3.86
N LEU A 249 11.03 3.00 3.14
CA LEU A 249 10.62 3.54 1.84
C LEU A 249 9.80 4.83 2.03
N HIS A 250 10.16 5.87 1.28
CA HIS A 250 9.47 7.15 1.23
C HIS A 250 8.98 7.44 -0.18
N PHE A 251 7.91 8.22 -0.27
CA PHE A 251 7.26 8.62 -1.51
C PHE A 251 7.45 10.12 -1.72
N PRO A 252 8.19 10.55 -2.76
CA PRO A 252 8.39 11.98 -3.00
C PRO A 252 7.15 12.64 -3.56
N ALA A 253 7.10 13.96 -3.45
CA ALA A 253 5.95 14.75 -3.89
C ALA A 253 5.65 14.57 -5.39
N ALA A 254 6.70 14.52 -6.22
CA ALA A 254 6.57 14.32 -7.66
C ALA A 254 5.96 12.95 -8.02
N PHE A 255 6.34 11.89 -7.28
CA PHE A 255 5.75 10.56 -7.47
C PHE A 255 4.28 10.54 -7.05
N LEU A 256 3.94 11.10 -5.88
CA LEU A 256 2.57 11.18 -5.38
C LEU A 256 1.66 11.97 -6.35
N LEU A 257 2.14 13.09 -6.88
CA LEU A 257 1.41 13.88 -7.86
C LEU A 257 1.22 13.11 -9.18
N SER A 258 2.27 12.45 -9.69
CA SER A 258 2.16 11.60 -10.89
C SER A 258 1.13 10.49 -10.69
N LEU A 259 1.15 9.84 -9.53
CA LEU A 259 0.21 8.78 -9.18
C LEU A 259 -1.24 9.29 -9.20
N LEU A 260 -1.50 10.44 -8.60
CA LEU A 260 -2.83 11.06 -8.59
C LEU A 260 -3.31 11.42 -10.00
N LYS A 261 -2.46 12.07 -10.80
CA LYS A 261 -2.79 12.45 -12.19
C LYS A 261 -3.11 11.24 -13.05
N ASP A 262 -2.24 10.24 -13.03
CA ASP A 262 -2.44 9.00 -13.80
C ASP A 262 -3.76 8.32 -13.43
N CYS A 263 -4.02 8.20 -12.12
CA CYS A 263 -5.26 7.60 -11.63
C CYS A 263 -6.51 8.37 -12.08
N ILE A 264 -6.49 9.71 -11.98
CA ILE A 264 -7.59 10.58 -12.44
C ILE A 264 -7.83 10.38 -13.93
N ASP A 265 -6.78 10.52 -14.75
CA ASP A 265 -6.89 10.52 -16.21
C ASP A 265 -7.32 9.15 -16.73
N ASN A 266 -6.68 8.07 -16.26
CA ASN A 266 -7.00 6.71 -16.69
C ASN A 266 -8.39 6.28 -16.22
N TYR A 267 -8.80 6.68 -15.01
CA TYR A 267 -10.14 6.35 -14.52
C TYR A 267 -11.22 7.14 -15.25
N GLN A 268 -11.04 8.45 -15.46
CA GLN A 268 -11.94 9.27 -16.25
C GLN A 268 -12.07 8.72 -17.68
N LYS A 269 -10.96 8.37 -18.32
CA LYS A 269 -10.93 7.77 -19.66
C LYS A 269 -11.72 6.47 -19.71
N ARG A 270 -11.60 5.61 -18.68
CA ARG A 270 -12.42 4.38 -18.57
C ARG A 270 -13.91 4.73 -18.54
N LEU A 271 -14.33 5.67 -17.68
CA LEU A 271 -15.75 6.02 -17.54
C LEU A 271 -16.32 6.62 -18.84
N LEU A 272 -15.56 7.48 -19.52
CA LEU A 272 -15.96 8.05 -20.81
C LEU A 272 -16.05 7.00 -21.92
N HIS A 273 -15.21 5.95 -21.86
CA HIS A 273 -15.24 4.86 -22.84
C HIS A 273 -16.40 3.89 -22.58
N THR A 274 -16.64 3.50 -21.33
CA THR A 274 -17.67 2.50 -21.00
C THR A 274 -19.06 3.10 -20.86
N LEU A 275 -19.15 4.38 -20.45
CA LEU A 275 -20.37 5.03 -19.98
C LEU A 275 -21.09 4.26 -18.87
N LYS A 276 -20.36 3.38 -18.19
CA LYS A 276 -20.81 2.61 -17.03
C LYS A 276 -20.19 3.20 -15.79
N LEU A 277 -21.05 3.80 -14.95
CA LEU A 277 -20.70 4.53 -13.75
C LEU A 277 -20.92 3.63 -12.54
N PRO A 278 -19.98 3.57 -11.59
CA PRO A 278 -20.27 2.97 -10.30
C PRO A 278 -21.36 3.77 -9.59
N SER A 279 -22.14 3.08 -8.75
CA SER A 279 -23.29 3.65 -8.02
C SER A 279 -22.99 5.01 -7.38
N ALA A 280 -21.86 5.15 -6.68
CA ALA A 280 -21.46 6.40 -6.03
C ALA A 280 -21.33 7.60 -6.99
N ILE A 281 -20.84 7.39 -8.22
CA ILE A 281 -20.72 8.46 -9.22
C ILE A 281 -22.06 8.65 -9.93
N TRP A 282 -22.74 7.55 -10.24
CA TRP A 282 -24.04 7.56 -10.92
C TRP A 282 -25.07 8.38 -10.12
N PHE A 283 -25.23 8.12 -8.81
CA PHE A 283 -26.13 8.89 -7.95
C PHE A 283 -25.79 10.39 -7.88
N LYS A 284 -24.53 10.77 -8.13
CA LYS A 284 -24.09 12.17 -8.09
C LYS A 284 -24.42 12.94 -9.38
N ILE A 285 -24.48 12.25 -10.53
CA ILE A 285 -24.53 12.94 -11.84
C ILE A 285 -25.66 12.48 -12.77
N CYS A 286 -26.37 11.41 -12.44
CA CYS A 286 -27.50 10.88 -13.20
C CYS A 286 -28.79 10.98 -12.40
N ASP A 287 -29.92 11.08 -13.11
CA ASP A 287 -31.22 10.84 -12.50
C ASP A 287 -31.41 9.33 -12.30
N ALA A 288 -31.57 8.92 -11.04
CA ALA A 288 -31.61 7.50 -10.68
C ALA A 288 -32.82 6.77 -11.25
N LEU A 289 -33.92 7.47 -11.53
CA LEU A 289 -35.16 6.90 -12.05
C LEU A 289 -35.18 6.89 -13.57
N GLU A 290 -34.55 7.89 -14.20
CA GLU A 290 -34.63 8.07 -15.66
C GLU A 290 -33.43 7.49 -16.42
N GLU A 291 -32.28 7.29 -15.76
CA GLU A 291 -31.02 6.95 -16.45
C GLU A 291 -30.31 5.67 -15.91
N PRO A 292 -31.02 4.54 -15.70
CA PRO A 292 -30.42 3.29 -15.20
C PRO A 292 -29.41 2.67 -16.16
N GLU A 293 -29.44 3.02 -17.46
CA GLU A 293 -28.54 2.48 -18.47
C GLU A 293 -27.07 2.88 -18.25
N TYR A 294 -26.79 3.98 -17.54
CA TYR A 294 -25.43 4.37 -17.18
C TYR A 294 -24.92 3.71 -15.91
N LEU A 295 -25.78 3.04 -15.15
CA LEU A 295 -25.38 2.34 -13.93
C LEU A 295 -24.57 1.07 -14.26
N ASN A 296 -23.48 0.89 -13.52
CA ASN A 296 -22.76 -0.38 -13.49
C ASN A 296 -23.38 -1.31 -12.44
N ASN A 297 -24.17 -2.28 -12.88
CA ASN A 297 -24.90 -3.20 -11.99
C ASN A 297 -23.97 -4.04 -11.10
N ASP A 298 -22.72 -4.25 -11.52
CA ASP A 298 -21.70 -4.94 -10.71
C ASP A 298 -21.34 -4.18 -9.42
N THR A 299 -21.79 -2.91 -9.30
CA THR A 299 -21.53 -2.04 -8.15
C THR A 299 -22.74 -1.82 -7.24
N LEU A 300 -23.84 -2.54 -7.50
CA LEU A 300 -25.12 -2.42 -6.78
C LEU A 300 -25.19 -3.24 -5.48
N ASN A 301 -24.53 -4.40 -5.41
CA ASN A 301 -24.81 -5.41 -4.38
C ASN A 301 -24.28 -5.10 -2.96
N GLU A 302 -23.56 -4.01 -2.74
CA GLU A 302 -22.97 -3.73 -1.42
C GLU A 302 -22.98 -2.23 -1.09
N GLY A 303 -24.15 -1.60 -1.13
CA GLY A 303 -24.38 -0.27 -0.57
C GLY A 303 -24.17 -0.22 0.95
N LYS A 304 -22.95 -0.44 1.43
CA LYS A 304 -22.51 0.01 2.75
C LYS A 304 -22.06 1.45 2.61
N ASP A 305 -22.98 2.36 2.93
CA ASP A 305 -22.77 3.72 3.40
C ASP A 305 -21.46 4.40 2.94
N ALA A 306 -21.43 4.85 1.67
CA ALA A 306 -20.65 6.03 1.36
C ALA A 306 -21.43 7.26 1.85
N ARG A 307 -21.49 7.46 3.17
CA ARG A 307 -21.75 8.80 3.70
C ARG A 307 -20.55 9.66 3.33
N LEU A 308 -20.68 10.41 2.24
CA LEU A 308 -19.91 11.63 2.06
C LEU A 308 -20.31 12.55 3.22
N THR A 309 -19.54 12.48 4.29
CA THR A 309 -19.66 13.44 5.39
C THR A 309 -19.07 14.74 4.84
N ILE A 310 -19.92 15.76 4.74
CA ILE A 310 -19.55 17.14 4.44
C ILE A 310 -18.62 17.64 5.54
#